data_AF-A0A957PLY8-F1
#
_entry.id   AF-A0A957PLY8-F1
#
_cell.length_a   1.000
_cell.length_b   1.000
_cell.length_c   1.000
_cell.angle_alpha   90.00
_cell.angle_beta   90.00
_cell.angle_gamma   90.00
#
_symmetry.space_group_name_H-M   'P 1'
#
loop_
_entity.id
_entity.type
_entity.pdbx_description
1 polymer ?
#
loop_
_entity_poly.entity_id
_entity_poly.type
_entity_poly.pdbx_seq_one_letter_code
_entity_poly.pdbx_strand_id
1 'polypeptide(L)'
;NAGQVQVTFTQGQRITAPDPRVPVDTVVGFSSRGPNMNANTNQLINVLKPDITAPGIHILAGASPESVTEVNGLVGPYGAQGQLFQLIQGTSMSSPHVAGLGALMAALHPDWSPAQIQSALMTTANSAHNARSPAGDGPATPFDMGAGRVDMTQAGRAGFVLDVNGADYRAADPFAGGDPSALNVASLTDGDCVSRCSWTRVIQSSWAQPVNWLVEASSAPSLTVSVEPTTFTLEPGASQTLTFTAAVAQAVDTWAFGEIDFTASISDVAPAHFPVAVRFFSTLGQLPAVAQIETRRNQGVYTIENLHTVAVDQLAVQIYASDPQLAQVELAPDPTNDDPYDLDAGGVYTTLITVSDTAKRLVVQTLNSTAPDLDLYVGLDTNGDGLPAMDEQLCSSTSSSADEICDFSQLDDTLTPGVYWILVQNWAGSGAPTDSFTLSTLLIDRADTGLLSASGPTSVTAGEPFDVQIGWNIPNFTAGDVKYGVLELADAATGGALGSISIELRRLEDDVTLGSNVDG
;
A
#
# COMPACT_ATOMS: atom_id res chain seq x y z
N ASN A 1 12.80 -31.31 -39.45
CA ASN A 1 11.72 -30.61 -40.18
C ASN A 1 10.72 -30.07 -39.17
N ALA A 2 11.00 -28.90 -38.58
CA ALA A 2 10.01 -28.17 -37.82
C ALA A 2 9.06 -27.52 -38.85
N GLY A 3 7.90 -28.13 -39.07
CA GLY A 3 6.90 -27.59 -39.98
C GLY A 3 6.42 -26.24 -39.46
N GLN A 4 6.49 -25.20 -40.29
CA GLN A 4 5.83 -23.93 -40.01
C GLN A 4 4.33 -24.20 -39.79
N VAL A 5 3.83 -23.87 -38.61
CA VAL A 5 2.38 -23.82 -38.36
C VAL A 5 1.88 -22.55 -39.04
N GLN A 6 1.20 -22.70 -40.18
CA GLN A 6 0.47 -21.60 -40.81
C GLN A 6 -0.88 -21.45 -40.10
N VAL A 7 -1.08 -20.31 -39.44
CA VAL A 7 -2.39 -19.89 -38.92
C VAL A 7 -3.00 -18.94 -39.93
N THR A 8 -4.18 -19.29 -40.45
CA THR A 8 -4.93 -18.46 -41.40
C THR A 8 -6.19 -17.98 -40.71
N PHE A 9 -6.38 -16.66 -40.61
CA PHE A 9 -7.59 -16.06 -40.05
C PHE A 9 -8.58 -15.78 -41.19
N THR A 10 -9.73 -16.43 -41.17
CA THR A 10 -10.85 -16.11 -42.07
C THR A 10 -11.71 -15.02 -41.44
N GLN A 11 -12.08 -14.01 -42.22
CA GLN A 11 -12.97 -12.95 -41.75
C GLN A 11 -14.35 -13.54 -41.38
N GLY A 12 -14.64 -13.61 -40.08
CA GLY A 12 -15.96 -13.97 -39.59
C GLY A 12 -16.96 -12.81 -39.75
N GLN A 13 -18.26 -13.13 -39.85
CA GLN A 13 -19.30 -12.12 -39.66
C GLN A 13 -19.45 -11.82 -38.17
N ARG A 14 -19.32 -10.54 -37.80
CA ARG A 14 -19.71 -10.07 -36.46
C ARG A 14 -21.21 -10.25 -36.31
N ILE A 15 -21.64 -11.17 -35.45
CA ILE A 15 -23.03 -11.29 -35.03
C ILE A 15 -23.17 -10.52 -33.71
N THR A 16 -23.88 -9.40 -33.74
CA THR A 16 -24.23 -8.65 -32.53
C THR A 16 -25.62 -9.06 -32.10
N ALA A 17 -25.74 -9.77 -30.97
CA ALA A 17 -27.02 -10.09 -30.34
C ALA A 17 -27.07 -9.37 -28.97
N PRO A 18 -27.38 -8.07 -28.94
CA PRO A 18 -27.39 -7.31 -27.68
C PRO A 18 -28.52 -7.84 -26.79
N ASP A 19 -28.20 -8.25 -25.56
CA ASP A 19 -29.21 -8.49 -24.53
C ASP A 19 -29.54 -7.14 -23.88
N PRO A 20 -30.76 -6.59 -24.08
CA PRO A 20 -31.13 -5.29 -23.52
C PRO A 20 -31.17 -5.27 -21.99
N ARG A 21 -31.04 -6.42 -21.32
CA ARG A 21 -31.00 -6.54 -19.86
C ARG A 21 -29.59 -6.42 -19.28
N VAL A 22 -28.54 -6.59 -20.10
CA VAL A 22 -27.15 -6.52 -19.66
C VAL A 22 -26.51 -5.31 -20.34
N PRO A 23 -26.16 -4.25 -19.58
CA PRO A 23 -25.41 -3.15 -20.15
C PRO A 23 -24.08 -3.68 -20.71
N VAL A 24 -23.86 -3.48 -22.02
CA VAL A 24 -22.61 -3.83 -22.67
C VAL A 24 -21.44 -3.07 -22.04
N ASP A 25 -20.26 -3.68 -22.02
CA ASP A 25 -19.03 -3.11 -21.46
C ASP A 25 -19.06 -2.81 -19.94
N THR A 26 -19.87 -3.51 -19.15
CA THR A 26 -19.82 -3.41 -17.67
C THR A 26 -18.64 -4.19 -17.07
N VAL A 27 -17.89 -3.59 -16.15
CA VAL A 27 -16.83 -4.30 -15.42
C VAL A 27 -17.45 -5.20 -14.36
N VAL A 28 -17.17 -6.50 -14.38
CA VAL A 28 -17.81 -7.47 -13.47
C VAL A 28 -17.38 -7.30 -12.00
N GLY A 29 -18.31 -7.53 -11.06
CA GLY A 29 -18.08 -7.39 -9.62
C GLY A 29 -16.87 -8.12 -9.03
N PHE A 30 -16.52 -9.31 -9.55
CA PHE A 30 -15.37 -10.07 -9.04
C PHE A 30 -14.02 -9.62 -9.63
N SER A 31 -13.99 -8.72 -10.62
CA SER A 31 -12.73 -8.21 -11.16
C SER A 31 -12.01 -7.41 -10.09
N SER A 32 -10.75 -7.74 -9.80
CA SER A 32 -9.90 -7.00 -8.88
C SER A 32 -9.73 -5.55 -9.31
N ARG A 33 -9.53 -4.66 -8.34
CA ARG A 33 -9.48 -3.21 -8.53
C ARG A 33 -8.15 -2.65 -8.04
N GLY A 34 -7.77 -1.52 -8.61
CA GLY A 34 -6.74 -0.67 -8.02
C GLY A 34 -7.20 -0.02 -6.70
N PRO A 35 -6.32 0.77 -6.06
CA PRO A 35 -4.97 1.10 -6.51
C PRO A 35 -3.98 -0.06 -6.38
N ASN A 36 -2.78 0.09 -6.94
CA ASN A 36 -1.70 -0.88 -6.82
C ASN A 36 -1.06 -0.78 -5.43
N MET A 37 -1.35 -1.75 -4.57
CA MET A 37 -0.90 -1.78 -3.18
C MET A 37 0.07 -2.94 -2.95
N ASN A 38 1.12 -2.70 -2.17
CA ASN A 38 1.87 -3.80 -1.58
C ASN A 38 1.02 -4.47 -0.49
N ALA A 39 0.73 -5.75 -0.66
CA ALA A 39 -0.15 -6.50 0.25
C ALA A 39 0.42 -6.68 1.67
N ASN A 40 1.74 -6.59 1.85
CA ASN A 40 2.41 -6.82 3.14
C ASN A 40 2.64 -5.52 3.92
N THR A 41 2.97 -4.44 3.22
CA THR A 41 3.32 -3.15 3.84
C THR A 41 2.19 -2.13 3.77
N ASN A 42 1.10 -2.44 3.06
CA ASN A 42 0.02 -1.51 2.73
C ASN A 42 0.54 -0.22 2.06
N GLN A 43 1.71 -0.30 1.41
CA GLN A 43 2.33 0.81 0.71
C GLN A 43 1.72 0.97 -0.69
N LEU A 44 1.37 2.19 -1.05
CA LEU A 44 0.93 2.51 -2.41
C LEU A 44 2.10 2.45 -3.40
N ILE A 45 1.87 1.84 -4.56
CA ILE A 45 2.81 1.84 -5.69
C ILE A 45 2.19 2.74 -6.76
N ASN A 46 2.85 3.85 -7.07
CA ASN A 46 2.35 4.88 -7.99
C ASN A 46 2.41 4.47 -9.48
N VAL A 47 1.75 3.35 -9.80
CA VAL A 47 1.53 2.80 -11.15
C VAL A 47 0.09 2.30 -11.22
N LEU A 48 -0.67 2.76 -12.21
CA LEU A 48 -2.08 2.40 -12.38
C LEU A 48 -2.26 0.87 -12.52
N LYS A 49 -3.21 0.30 -11.79
CA LYS A 49 -3.72 -1.05 -12.00
C LYS A 49 -5.26 -1.11 -11.90
N PRO A 50 -5.91 -1.98 -12.69
CA PRO A 50 -5.34 -2.79 -13.78
C PRO A 50 -4.85 -1.93 -14.96
N ASP A 51 -4.06 -2.50 -15.88
CA ASP A 51 -3.57 -1.73 -17.04
C ASP A 51 -4.66 -1.52 -18.11
N ILE A 52 -5.47 -2.56 -18.34
CA ILE A 52 -6.42 -2.62 -19.45
C ILE A 52 -7.51 -3.68 -19.19
N THR A 53 -8.63 -3.58 -19.89
CA THR A 53 -9.77 -4.49 -19.78
C THR A 53 -10.02 -5.28 -21.07
N ALA A 54 -10.47 -6.53 -20.94
CA ALA A 54 -10.88 -7.37 -22.06
C ALA A 54 -12.08 -8.27 -21.68
N PRO A 55 -12.83 -8.81 -22.67
CA PRO A 55 -13.95 -9.69 -22.40
C PRO A 55 -13.58 -10.91 -21.55
N GLY A 56 -14.30 -11.09 -20.44
CA GLY A 56 -14.05 -12.19 -19.49
C GLY A 56 -15.31 -12.85 -18.95
N ILE A 57 -16.49 -12.50 -19.44
CA ILE A 57 -17.78 -13.05 -18.99
C ILE A 57 -18.42 -13.86 -20.11
N HIS A 58 -18.90 -15.06 -19.78
CA HIS A 58 -19.56 -15.99 -20.71
C HIS A 58 -18.75 -16.23 -21.98
N ILE A 59 -17.44 -16.47 -21.81
CA ILE A 59 -16.53 -16.77 -22.91
C ILE A 59 -16.69 -18.24 -23.29
N LEU A 60 -17.05 -18.48 -24.55
CA LEU A 60 -17.08 -19.83 -25.12
C LEU A 60 -15.65 -20.23 -25.52
N ALA A 61 -15.11 -21.25 -24.86
CA ALA A 61 -13.75 -21.75 -25.11
C ALA A 61 -13.73 -23.27 -25.21
N GLY A 62 -12.65 -23.81 -25.78
CA GLY A 62 -12.44 -25.26 -25.86
C GLY A 62 -12.42 -25.90 -24.47
N ALA A 63 -12.99 -27.10 -24.36
CA ALA A 63 -13.06 -27.89 -23.14
C ALA A 63 -12.65 -29.34 -23.42
N SER A 64 -12.12 -30.03 -22.40
CA SER A 64 -11.92 -31.48 -22.49
C SER A 64 -13.26 -32.19 -22.35
N PRO A 65 -13.63 -33.11 -23.27
CA PRO A 65 -14.85 -33.90 -23.14
C PRO A 65 -14.79 -34.92 -21.99
N GLU A 66 -13.60 -35.13 -21.42
CA GLU A 66 -13.29 -36.06 -20.33
C GLU A 66 -13.43 -35.43 -18.93
N SER A 67 -13.77 -34.14 -18.87
CA SER A 67 -14.01 -33.41 -17.63
C SER A 67 -14.98 -34.17 -16.71
N VAL A 68 -14.45 -34.71 -15.61
CA VAL A 68 -15.17 -35.42 -14.56
C VAL A 68 -15.00 -34.68 -13.24
N THR A 69 -16.07 -34.05 -12.80
CA THR A 69 -16.44 -33.90 -11.38
C THR A 69 -17.89 -33.41 -11.35
N GLU A 70 -18.83 -34.34 -11.42
CA GLU A 70 -20.14 -34.11 -10.83
C GLU A 70 -19.94 -34.21 -9.31
N VAL A 71 -20.05 -33.08 -8.61
CA VAL A 71 -20.21 -33.08 -7.15
C VAL A 71 -21.66 -32.67 -6.90
N ASN A 72 -22.46 -33.59 -6.34
CA ASN A 72 -23.88 -33.37 -6.01
C ASN A 72 -24.79 -32.94 -7.18
N GLY A 73 -24.60 -33.50 -8.38
CA GLY A 73 -25.45 -33.21 -9.55
C GLY A 73 -25.28 -31.80 -10.13
N LEU A 74 -24.25 -31.07 -9.67
CA LEU A 74 -23.78 -29.83 -10.28
C LEU A 74 -22.59 -30.18 -11.18
N VAL A 75 -22.67 -29.77 -12.45
CA VAL A 75 -21.54 -29.79 -13.37
C VAL A 75 -20.45 -28.93 -12.74
N GLY A 76 -19.30 -29.52 -12.42
CA GLY A 76 -18.14 -28.78 -11.91
C GLY A 76 -17.70 -27.65 -12.88
N PRO A 77 -16.71 -26.83 -12.51
CA PRO A 77 -16.31 -25.63 -13.29
C PRO A 77 -15.70 -25.92 -14.67
N TYR A 78 -15.80 -27.18 -15.15
CA TYR A 78 -15.09 -27.73 -16.29
C TYR A 78 -16.04 -28.19 -17.43
N GLY A 79 -17.28 -27.72 -17.46
CA GLY A 79 -18.23 -27.96 -18.55
C GLY A 79 -18.88 -29.35 -18.50
N ALA A 80 -19.95 -29.51 -19.29
CA ALA A 80 -20.70 -30.77 -19.32
C ALA A 80 -19.90 -31.88 -20.02
N GLN A 81 -19.94 -33.10 -19.47
CA GLN A 81 -19.26 -34.27 -20.03
C GLN A 81 -19.65 -34.47 -21.52
N GLY A 82 -18.65 -34.79 -22.35
CA GLY A 82 -18.85 -35.00 -23.79
C GLY A 82 -18.96 -33.72 -24.63
N GLN A 83 -18.90 -32.52 -24.03
CA GLN A 83 -18.83 -31.27 -24.77
C GLN A 83 -17.37 -30.88 -25.08
N LEU A 84 -17.13 -30.38 -26.28
CA LEU A 84 -15.81 -29.87 -26.73
C LEU A 84 -15.62 -28.38 -26.42
N PHE A 85 -16.66 -27.71 -25.94
CA PHE A 85 -16.66 -26.29 -25.61
C PHE A 85 -17.44 -26.06 -24.32
N GLN A 86 -17.08 -25.01 -23.60
CA GLN A 86 -17.75 -24.58 -22.38
C GLN A 86 -17.85 -23.06 -22.32
N LEU A 87 -18.87 -22.56 -21.62
CA LEU A 87 -18.99 -21.15 -21.24
C LEU A 87 -18.35 -20.96 -19.88
N ILE A 88 -17.33 -20.10 -19.82
CA ILE A 88 -16.56 -19.81 -18.61
C ILE A 88 -16.42 -18.30 -18.41
N GLN A 89 -16.05 -17.91 -17.20
CA GLN A 89 -15.92 -16.51 -16.82
C GLN A 89 -14.83 -16.31 -15.79
N GLY A 90 -14.19 -15.14 -15.83
CA GLY A 90 -13.07 -14.80 -14.97
C GLY A 90 -12.13 -13.82 -15.64
N THR A 91 -11.32 -13.12 -14.85
CA THR A 91 -10.16 -12.39 -15.37
C THR A 91 -9.16 -13.35 -16.03
N SER A 92 -9.15 -14.62 -15.62
CA SER A 92 -8.46 -15.73 -16.32
C SER A 92 -8.90 -15.90 -17.78
N MET A 93 -10.10 -15.45 -18.16
CA MET A 93 -10.57 -15.47 -19.55
C MET A 93 -10.31 -14.14 -20.27
N SER A 94 -10.25 -13.01 -19.55
CA SER A 94 -9.81 -11.73 -20.12
C SER A 94 -8.32 -11.75 -20.50
N SER A 95 -7.47 -12.30 -19.63
CA SER A 95 -6.01 -12.38 -19.84
C SER A 95 -5.60 -13.02 -21.19
N PRO A 96 -6.12 -14.20 -21.60
CA PRO A 96 -5.74 -14.81 -22.88
C PRO A 96 -6.22 -14.02 -24.10
N HIS A 97 -7.29 -13.20 -24.00
CA HIS A 97 -7.63 -12.26 -25.07
C HIS A 97 -6.50 -11.24 -25.26
N VAL A 98 -6.06 -10.60 -24.18
CA VAL A 98 -4.96 -9.61 -24.24
C VAL A 98 -3.66 -10.26 -24.70
N ALA A 99 -3.34 -11.47 -24.23
CA ALA A 99 -2.15 -12.21 -24.67
C ALA A 99 -2.19 -12.51 -26.18
N GLY A 100 -3.35 -12.91 -26.71
CA GLY A 100 -3.54 -13.11 -28.16
C GLY A 100 -3.37 -11.81 -28.95
N LEU A 101 -3.89 -10.69 -28.44
CA LEU A 101 -3.69 -9.37 -29.04
C LEU A 101 -2.22 -8.95 -29.01
N GLY A 102 -1.51 -9.19 -27.89
CA GLY A 102 -0.07 -8.95 -27.79
C GLY A 102 0.73 -9.75 -28.82
N ALA A 103 0.36 -11.02 -29.06
CA ALA A 103 0.98 -11.84 -30.10
C ALA A 103 0.69 -11.31 -31.52
N LEU A 104 -0.53 -10.81 -31.78
CA LEU A 104 -0.85 -10.16 -33.06
C LEU A 104 -0.05 -8.87 -33.26
N MET A 105 0.09 -8.05 -32.21
CA MET A 105 0.91 -6.85 -32.25
C MET A 105 2.39 -7.19 -32.48
N ALA A 106 2.92 -8.21 -31.82
CA ALA A 106 4.29 -8.69 -32.07
C ALA A 106 4.48 -9.22 -33.51
N ALA A 107 3.43 -9.79 -34.12
CA ALA A 107 3.48 -10.19 -35.53
C ALA A 107 3.42 -8.99 -36.49
N LEU A 108 2.65 -7.95 -36.16
CA LEU A 108 2.55 -6.71 -36.93
C LEU A 108 3.82 -5.84 -36.79
N HIS A 109 4.44 -5.86 -35.61
CA HIS A 109 5.60 -5.06 -35.23
C HIS A 109 6.67 -5.94 -34.54
N PRO A 110 7.42 -6.75 -35.31
CA PRO A 110 8.38 -7.72 -34.75
C PRO A 110 9.56 -7.11 -34.00
N ASP A 111 9.80 -5.82 -34.19
CA ASP A 111 10.86 -5.02 -33.57
C ASP A 111 10.42 -4.32 -32.28
N TRP A 112 9.13 -4.33 -31.96
CA TRP A 112 8.63 -3.69 -30.74
C TRP A 112 8.96 -4.49 -29.49
N SER A 113 9.33 -3.76 -28.43
CA SER A 113 9.47 -4.32 -27.09
C SER A 113 8.10 -4.73 -26.52
N PRO A 114 8.08 -5.58 -25.47
CA PRO A 114 6.85 -5.85 -24.74
C PRO A 114 6.18 -4.58 -24.18
N ALA A 115 6.96 -3.59 -23.74
CA ALA A 115 6.45 -2.33 -23.22
C ALA A 115 5.80 -1.47 -24.33
N GLN A 116 6.38 -1.45 -25.53
CA GLN A 116 5.81 -0.76 -26.69
C GLN A 116 4.49 -1.40 -27.14
N ILE A 117 4.41 -2.73 -27.14
CA ILE A 117 3.16 -3.47 -27.43
C ILE A 117 2.09 -3.15 -26.38
N GLN A 118 2.45 -3.22 -25.09
CA GLN A 118 1.53 -2.86 -24.01
C GLN A 118 1.05 -1.41 -24.14
N SER A 119 1.97 -0.49 -24.42
CA SER A 119 1.68 0.92 -24.63
C SER A 119 0.66 1.11 -25.76
N ALA A 120 0.88 0.53 -26.94
CA ALA A 120 -0.07 0.66 -28.05
C ALA A 120 -1.45 0.10 -27.72
N LEU A 121 -1.53 -1.03 -27.00
CA LEU A 121 -2.80 -1.61 -26.57
C LEU A 121 -3.54 -0.70 -25.57
N MET A 122 -2.81 -0.10 -24.62
CA MET A 122 -3.37 0.79 -23.61
C MET A 122 -3.82 2.11 -24.21
N THR A 123 -2.95 2.79 -24.94
CA THR A 123 -3.21 4.14 -25.45
C THR A 123 -4.33 4.17 -26.47
N THR A 124 -4.59 3.07 -27.16
CA THR A 124 -5.67 2.98 -28.17
C THR A 124 -6.90 2.21 -27.66
N ALA A 125 -6.91 1.87 -26.38
CA ALA A 125 -8.06 1.21 -25.77
C ALA A 125 -9.31 2.10 -25.86
N ASN A 126 -10.47 1.46 -25.88
CA ASN A 126 -11.72 2.18 -25.83
C ASN A 126 -12.00 2.59 -24.38
N SER A 127 -11.83 3.88 -24.08
CA SER A 127 -12.12 4.48 -22.79
C SER A 127 -13.61 4.81 -22.58
N ALA A 128 -14.47 4.53 -23.58
CA ALA A 128 -15.83 5.04 -23.62
C ALA A 128 -16.58 4.82 -22.30
N HIS A 129 -16.98 5.96 -21.74
CA HIS A 129 -17.67 6.20 -20.46
C HIS A 129 -19.01 5.48 -20.26
N ASN A 130 -19.34 4.53 -21.14
CA ASN A 130 -20.45 3.59 -20.96
C ASN A 130 -20.05 2.37 -20.16
N ALA A 131 -18.74 2.12 -19.99
CA ALA A 131 -18.28 1.11 -19.08
C ALA A 131 -18.78 1.48 -17.69
N ARG A 132 -19.58 0.60 -17.10
CA ARG A 132 -20.18 0.85 -15.79
C ARG A 132 -19.32 0.30 -14.68
N SER A 133 -19.38 0.98 -13.54
CA SER A 133 -18.94 0.45 -12.25
C SER A 133 -19.50 -0.98 -12.06
N PRO A 134 -18.87 -1.82 -11.24
CA PRO A 134 -19.41 -3.15 -10.94
C PRO A 134 -20.82 -3.13 -10.34
N ALA A 135 -21.20 -2.05 -9.65
CA ALA A 135 -22.56 -1.84 -9.14
C ALA A 135 -23.55 -1.39 -10.22
N GLY A 136 -23.06 -0.99 -11.41
CA GLY A 136 -23.88 -0.58 -12.55
C GLY A 136 -24.50 0.82 -12.43
N ASP A 137 -24.10 1.57 -11.41
CA ASP A 137 -24.70 2.83 -10.94
C ASP A 137 -23.93 4.09 -11.39
N GLY A 138 -22.76 3.93 -12.01
CA GLY A 138 -21.95 5.04 -12.50
C GLY A 138 -20.90 4.60 -13.53
N PRO A 139 -20.11 5.53 -14.07
CA PRO A 139 -19.00 5.20 -14.96
C PRO A 139 -17.91 4.42 -14.21
N ALA A 140 -17.25 3.49 -14.91
CA ALA A 140 -16.05 2.82 -14.43
C ALA A 140 -14.88 3.81 -14.35
N THR A 141 -14.09 3.69 -13.30
CA THR A 141 -12.89 4.48 -13.06
C THR A 141 -11.65 3.80 -13.67
N PRO A 142 -10.51 4.50 -13.82
CA PRO A 142 -9.23 3.88 -14.14
C PRO A 142 -8.84 2.70 -13.23
N PHE A 143 -9.23 2.68 -11.94
CA PHE A 143 -8.99 1.52 -11.07
C PHE A 143 -9.92 0.33 -11.32
N ASP A 144 -10.99 0.54 -12.08
CA ASP A 144 -11.89 -0.49 -12.52
C ASP A 144 -11.43 -1.15 -13.82
N MET A 145 -10.98 -0.33 -14.77
CA MET A 145 -10.78 -0.76 -16.15
C MET A 145 -9.40 -0.48 -16.76
N GLY A 146 -8.52 0.20 -16.04
CA GLY A 146 -7.25 0.70 -16.56
C GLY A 146 -7.47 1.74 -17.64
N ALA A 147 -6.75 1.60 -18.76
CA ALA A 147 -6.94 2.43 -19.95
C ALA A 147 -8.27 2.16 -20.68
N GLY A 148 -9.04 1.14 -20.30
CA GLY A 148 -10.32 0.80 -20.92
C GLY A 148 -10.30 -0.53 -21.67
N ARG A 149 -11.31 -0.76 -22.52
CA ARG A 149 -11.45 -2.04 -23.22
C ARG A 149 -10.53 -2.12 -24.45
N VAL A 150 -9.75 -3.19 -24.58
CA VAL A 150 -8.92 -3.45 -25.77
C VAL A 150 -9.67 -3.26 -27.09
N ASP A 151 -9.03 -2.60 -28.06
CA ASP A 151 -9.50 -2.47 -29.43
C ASP A 151 -8.35 -2.69 -30.44
N MET A 152 -8.26 -3.90 -30.96
CA MET A 152 -7.22 -4.26 -31.93
C MET A 152 -7.30 -3.46 -33.23
N THR A 153 -8.49 -2.97 -33.60
CA THR A 153 -8.64 -2.18 -34.83
C THR A 153 -7.97 -0.81 -34.69
N GLN A 154 -7.86 -0.30 -33.46
CA GLN A 154 -7.13 0.93 -33.15
C GLN A 154 -5.65 0.64 -32.82
N ALA A 155 -5.35 -0.41 -32.05
CA ALA A 155 -4.00 -0.73 -31.61
C ALA A 155 -3.01 -0.95 -32.77
N GLY A 156 -3.42 -1.63 -33.84
CA GLY A 156 -2.60 -1.79 -35.04
C GLY A 156 -2.34 -0.49 -35.81
N ARG A 157 -2.97 0.61 -35.41
CA ARG A 157 -2.82 1.96 -35.97
C ARG A 157 -2.27 2.96 -34.94
N ALA A 158 -1.68 2.47 -33.84
CA ALA A 158 -1.04 3.33 -32.86
C ALA A 158 0.04 4.20 -33.54
N GLY A 159 -0.07 5.52 -33.37
CA GLY A 159 0.85 6.49 -33.99
C GLY A 159 2.10 6.79 -33.17
N PHE A 160 2.09 6.41 -31.90
CA PHE A 160 3.27 6.41 -31.04
C PHE A 160 3.22 5.27 -30.03
N VAL A 161 4.37 4.98 -29.43
CA VAL A 161 4.55 4.01 -28.34
C VAL A 161 5.44 4.60 -27.26
N LEU A 162 5.30 4.08 -26.03
CA LEU A 162 6.21 4.32 -24.93
C LEU A 162 7.03 3.05 -24.68
N ASP A 163 8.30 3.20 -24.33
CA ASP A 163 9.18 2.08 -24.00
C ASP A 163 9.75 2.24 -22.59
N VAL A 164 9.95 1.11 -21.92
CA VAL A 164 10.54 0.97 -20.58
C VAL A 164 11.32 -0.33 -20.58
N ASN A 165 12.61 -0.26 -20.24
CA ASN A 165 13.46 -1.44 -20.21
C ASN A 165 13.58 -2.04 -18.79
N GLY A 166 14.14 -3.25 -18.68
CA GLY A 166 14.27 -3.92 -17.38
C GLY A 166 15.20 -3.22 -16.37
N ALA A 167 16.12 -2.37 -16.81
CA ALA A 167 16.94 -1.55 -15.90
C ALA A 167 16.13 -0.40 -15.31
N ASP A 168 15.25 0.22 -16.10
CA ASP A 168 14.37 1.29 -15.63
C ASP A 168 13.41 0.75 -14.55
N TYR A 169 12.84 -0.44 -14.75
CA TYR A 169 12.03 -1.10 -13.71
C TYR A 169 12.79 -1.37 -12.41
N ARG A 170 14.06 -1.75 -12.48
CA ARG A 170 14.89 -1.95 -11.28
C ARG A 170 15.23 -0.63 -10.60
N ALA A 171 15.48 0.42 -11.38
CA ALA A 171 15.75 1.76 -10.84
C ALA A 171 14.51 2.39 -10.19
N ALA A 172 13.31 2.01 -10.66
CA ALA A 172 12.04 2.45 -10.12
C ALA A 172 11.50 1.57 -8.98
N ASP A 173 12.27 0.58 -8.52
CA ASP A 173 11.85 -0.33 -7.43
C ASP A 173 11.71 0.44 -6.11
N PRO A 174 10.49 0.56 -5.54
CA PRO A 174 10.28 1.33 -4.31
C PRO A 174 10.98 0.68 -3.11
N PHE A 175 11.26 -0.63 -3.12
CA PHE A 175 12.02 -1.31 -2.06
C PHE A 175 13.51 -0.97 -2.10
N ALA A 176 13.98 -0.47 -3.24
CA ALA A 176 15.34 0.04 -3.42
C ALA A 176 15.40 1.58 -3.36
N GLY A 177 14.32 2.26 -2.97
CA GLY A 177 14.21 3.72 -2.93
C GLY A 177 13.96 4.38 -4.29
N GLY A 178 13.57 3.59 -5.31
CA GLY A 178 13.17 4.08 -6.63
C GLY A 178 11.76 4.66 -6.65
N ASP A 179 11.46 5.45 -7.68
CA ASP A 179 10.14 6.06 -7.90
C ASP A 179 9.40 5.38 -9.08
N PRO A 180 8.37 4.56 -8.81
CA PRO A 180 7.53 3.95 -9.84
C PRO A 180 6.78 4.96 -10.73
N SER A 181 6.46 6.15 -10.23
CA SER A 181 5.68 7.15 -10.98
C SER A 181 6.46 7.74 -12.15
N ALA A 182 7.80 7.69 -12.06
CA ALA A 182 8.74 8.14 -13.08
C ALA A 182 8.84 7.18 -14.28
N LEU A 183 8.30 5.96 -14.20
CA LEU A 183 8.31 5.01 -15.30
C LEU A 183 7.60 5.59 -16.54
N ASN A 184 8.16 5.35 -17.72
CA ASN A 184 7.63 5.83 -18.99
C ASN A 184 6.42 4.98 -19.48
N VAL A 185 5.36 4.92 -18.67
CA VAL A 185 4.15 4.11 -18.92
C VAL A 185 2.96 4.97 -19.34
N ALA A 186 2.01 4.36 -20.05
CA ALA A 186 0.82 5.01 -20.63
C ALA A 186 -0.29 5.31 -19.61
N SER A 187 0.07 5.78 -18.41
CA SER A 187 -0.84 6.19 -17.35
C SER A 187 -0.15 7.19 -16.42
N LEU A 188 -0.95 8.06 -15.81
CA LEU A 188 -0.50 9.07 -14.86
C LEU A 188 -1.14 8.76 -13.51
N THR A 189 -0.35 8.29 -12.55
CA THR A 189 -0.86 7.91 -11.23
C THR A 189 0.07 8.38 -10.14
N ASP A 190 -0.51 9.03 -9.15
CA ASP A 190 0.18 9.47 -7.94
C ASP A 190 -0.87 9.61 -6.83
N GLY A 191 -0.82 8.71 -5.85
CA GLY A 191 -1.72 8.79 -4.70
C GLY A 191 -1.11 9.48 -3.48
N ASP A 192 0.09 10.04 -3.62
CA ASP A 192 0.86 10.76 -2.60
C ASP A 192 1.05 12.24 -2.99
N CYS A 193 0.22 12.72 -3.90
CA CYS A 193 0.36 14.03 -4.52
C CYS A 193 0.01 15.16 -3.55
N VAL A 194 0.97 16.05 -3.26
CA VAL A 194 0.78 17.16 -2.32
C VAL A 194 0.40 18.43 -3.08
N SER A 195 -0.90 18.69 -3.23
CA SER A 195 -1.50 19.81 -3.99
C SER A 195 -1.18 19.88 -5.50
N ARG A 196 -0.03 19.36 -5.93
CA ARG A 196 0.47 19.31 -7.30
C ARG A 196 1.45 18.15 -7.47
N CYS A 197 1.31 17.40 -8.57
CA CYS A 197 2.24 16.35 -9.01
C CYS A 197 2.51 16.52 -10.50
N SER A 198 3.66 16.02 -10.94
CA SER A 198 4.11 16.16 -12.32
C SER A 198 4.79 14.90 -12.79
N TRP A 199 4.55 14.53 -14.04
CA TRP A 199 5.18 13.38 -14.70
C TRP A 199 5.81 13.82 -16.00
N THR A 200 6.89 13.13 -16.35
CA THR A 200 7.47 13.20 -17.70
C THR A 200 7.20 11.89 -18.42
N ARG A 201 6.74 11.95 -19.67
CA ARG A 201 6.71 10.79 -20.58
C ARG A 201 7.44 11.12 -21.86
N VAL A 202 8.07 10.10 -22.44
CA VAL A 202 8.72 10.15 -23.74
C VAL A 202 7.97 9.20 -24.66
N ILE A 203 7.27 9.76 -25.64
CA ILE A 203 6.62 8.98 -26.70
C ILE A 203 7.56 8.87 -27.90
N GLN A 204 7.51 7.77 -28.62
CA GLN A 204 8.25 7.55 -29.86
C GLN A 204 7.29 7.28 -31.01
N SER A 205 7.53 7.92 -32.16
CA SER A 205 6.75 7.71 -33.37
C SER A 205 6.82 6.26 -33.86
N SER A 206 5.66 5.65 -34.07
CA SER A 206 5.53 4.35 -34.74
C SER A 206 5.05 4.50 -36.19
N TRP A 207 4.91 5.72 -36.68
CA TRP A 207 4.37 6.00 -38.01
C TRP A 207 5.45 6.40 -39.02
N ALA A 208 5.23 6.05 -40.29
CA ALA A 208 6.19 6.31 -41.37
C ALA A 208 6.15 7.74 -41.92
N GLN A 209 5.13 8.53 -41.55
CA GLN A 209 4.94 9.90 -42.00
C GLN A 209 4.85 10.83 -40.79
N PRO A 210 5.18 12.13 -40.92
CA PRO A 210 5.01 13.09 -39.84
C PRO A 210 3.55 13.18 -39.41
N VAL A 211 3.29 13.17 -38.10
CA VAL A 211 1.95 13.30 -37.53
C VAL A 211 1.89 14.54 -36.65
N ASN A 212 0.93 15.43 -36.91
CA ASN A 212 0.65 16.53 -35.99
C ASN A 212 -0.33 16.03 -34.93
N TRP A 213 0.01 16.28 -33.67
CA TRP A 213 -0.78 15.91 -32.51
C TRP A 213 -1.33 17.15 -31.83
N LEU A 214 -2.61 17.10 -31.48
CA LEU A 214 -3.26 17.97 -30.50
C LEU A 214 -3.46 17.15 -29.24
N VAL A 215 -3.06 17.70 -28.09
CA VAL A 215 -3.21 17.06 -26.79
C VAL A 215 -4.10 17.90 -25.89
N GLU A 216 -5.14 17.27 -25.36
CA GLU A 216 -6.13 17.90 -24.50
C GLU A 216 -6.25 17.12 -23.19
N ALA A 217 -6.64 17.80 -22.12
CA ALA A 217 -6.84 17.17 -20.82
C ALA A 217 -8.32 17.33 -20.41
N SER A 218 -8.90 16.26 -19.89
CA SER A 218 -10.22 16.25 -19.28
C SER A 218 -10.14 15.68 -17.87
N SER A 219 -10.92 16.21 -16.93
CA SER A 219 -10.83 15.81 -15.52
C SER A 219 -12.10 16.09 -14.76
N ALA A 220 -12.23 15.44 -13.59
CA ALA A 220 -13.27 15.79 -12.63
C ALA A 220 -13.16 17.27 -12.19
N PRO A 221 -14.27 17.95 -11.80
CA PRO A 221 -14.26 19.38 -11.48
C PRO A 221 -13.30 19.81 -10.37
N SER A 222 -12.95 18.91 -9.45
CA SER A 222 -12.01 19.16 -8.35
C SER A 222 -10.54 19.14 -8.80
N LEU A 223 -10.24 18.60 -9.98
CA LEU A 223 -8.91 18.30 -10.48
C LEU A 223 -8.61 19.15 -11.71
N THR A 224 -7.46 19.84 -11.71
CA THR A 224 -6.89 20.46 -12.92
C THR A 224 -5.77 19.58 -13.44
N VAL A 225 -5.88 19.14 -14.70
CA VAL A 225 -4.82 18.43 -15.41
C VAL A 225 -4.36 19.29 -16.60
N SER A 226 -3.05 19.36 -16.81
CA SER A 226 -2.45 20.07 -17.94
C SER A 226 -1.30 19.28 -18.56
N VAL A 227 -1.00 19.54 -19.82
CA VAL A 227 0.09 18.92 -20.59
C VAL A 227 0.86 20.00 -21.35
N GLU A 228 2.17 19.84 -21.46
CA GLU A 228 3.05 20.69 -22.28
C GLU A 228 4.05 19.82 -23.07
N PRO A 229 4.21 20.04 -24.39
CA PRO A 229 3.40 20.89 -25.25
C PRO A 229 1.99 20.33 -25.55
N THR A 230 1.02 21.21 -25.75
CA THR A 230 -0.35 20.86 -26.18
C THR A 230 -0.46 20.58 -27.68
N THR A 231 0.53 20.98 -28.48
CA THR A 231 0.63 20.62 -29.90
C THR A 231 2.07 20.37 -30.31
N PHE A 232 2.29 19.40 -31.18
CA PHE A 232 3.62 19.10 -31.72
C PHE A 232 3.51 18.28 -33.02
N THR A 233 4.58 18.30 -33.80
CA THR A 233 4.78 17.40 -34.93
C THR A 233 5.73 16.29 -34.51
N LEU A 234 5.29 15.04 -34.64
CA LEU A 234 6.10 13.88 -34.36
C LEU A 234 6.60 13.28 -35.68
N GLU A 235 7.88 13.47 -35.96
CA GLU A 235 8.55 12.96 -37.16
C GLU A 235 8.73 11.42 -37.10
N PRO A 236 8.86 10.73 -38.25
CA PRO A 236 9.08 9.28 -38.30
C PRO A 236 10.28 8.85 -37.45
N GLY A 237 10.05 7.89 -36.54
CA GLY A 237 11.06 7.38 -35.60
C GLY A 237 11.56 8.36 -34.53
N ALA A 238 11.10 9.63 -34.54
CA ALA A 238 11.48 10.62 -33.56
C ALA A 238 10.74 10.41 -32.23
N SER A 239 11.26 11.02 -31.16
CA SER A 239 10.63 11.04 -29.85
C SER A 239 10.18 12.44 -29.46
N GLN A 240 9.13 12.52 -28.65
CA GLN A 240 8.65 13.75 -28.04
C GLN A 240 8.54 13.56 -26.53
N THR A 241 9.11 14.49 -25.77
CA THR A 241 8.94 14.56 -24.32
C THR A 241 7.72 15.42 -23.99
N LEU A 242 6.89 14.92 -23.10
CA LEU A 242 5.67 15.58 -22.61
C LEU A 242 5.74 15.68 -21.09
N THR A 243 5.41 16.85 -20.58
CA THR A 243 5.25 17.09 -19.14
C THR A 243 3.78 17.22 -18.81
N PHE A 244 3.31 16.40 -17.87
CA PHE A 244 1.94 16.43 -17.38
C PHE A 244 1.94 16.95 -15.97
N THR A 245 0.95 17.76 -15.61
CA THR A 245 0.79 18.27 -14.25
C THR A 245 -0.66 18.08 -13.82
N ALA A 246 -0.84 17.54 -12.62
CA ALA A 246 -2.12 17.47 -11.94
C ALA A 246 -2.06 18.37 -10.70
N ALA A 247 -3.11 19.13 -10.44
CA ALA A 247 -3.21 20.02 -9.29
C ALA A 247 -4.65 20.17 -8.81
N VAL A 248 -4.82 20.48 -7.52
CA VAL A 248 -6.11 20.80 -6.90
C VAL A 248 -6.05 22.13 -6.15
N ALA A 249 -7.17 22.84 -6.11
CA ALA A 249 -7.27 24.08 -5.34
C ALA A 249 -7.33 23.83 -3.83
N GLN A 250 -7.91 22.69 -3.42
CA GLN A 250 -7.94 22.22 -2.05
C GLN A 250 -7.65 20.72 -2.06
N ALA A 251 -6.81 20.27 -1.15
CA ALA A 251 -6.53 18.86 -1.00
C ALA A 251 -7.79 18.10 -0.58
N VAL A 252 -7.97 16.93 -1.16
CA VAL A 252 -9.10 16.04 -0.95
C VAL A 252 -8.53 14.63 -0.88
N ASP A 253 -8.64 14.00 0.29
CA ASP A 253 -8.17 12.63 0.54
C ASP A 253 -9.10 11.58 -0.11
N THR A 254 -9.37 11.79 -1.39
CA THR A 254 -10.17 10.94 -2.26
C THR A 254 -9.53 10.94 -3.64
N TRP A 255 -9.65 9.81 -4.33
CA TRP A 255 -9.14 9.70 -5.69
C TRP A 255 -9.96 10.57 -6.64
N ALA A 256 -9.26 11.41 -7.41
CA ALA A 256 -9.77 12.15 -8.54
C ALA A 256 -9.20 11.56 -9.83
N PHE A 257 -10.05 11.54 -10.86
CA PHE A 257 -9.73 10.92 -12.14
C PHE A 257 -9.82 11.93 -13.28
N GLY A 258 -9.07 11.65 -14.33
CA GLY A 258 -9.07 12.41 -15.58
C GLY A 258 -8.48 11.60 -16.72
N GLU A 259 -8.29 12.26 -17.85
CA GLU A 259 -7.81 11.67 -19.09
C GLU A 259 -6.98 12.71 -19.85
N ILE A 260 -5.92 12.26 -20.50
CA ILE A 260 -5.21 13.03 -21.53
C ILE A 260 -5.57 12.43 -22.87
N ASP A 261 -6.10 13.23 -23.77
CA ASP A 261 -6.52 12.82 -25.11
C ASP A 261 -5.54 13.33 -26.17
N PHE A 262 -5.16 12.46 -27.10
CA PHE A 262 -4.27 12.74 -28.22
C PHE A 262 -5.03 12.57 -29.53
N THR A 263 -5.19 13.67 -30.26
CA THR A 263 -5.82 13.70 -31.58
C THR A 263 -4.77 13.83 -32.67
N ALA A 264 -4.70 12.84 -33.56
CA ALA A 264 -3.83 12.86 -34.72
C ALA A 264 -4.45 13.68 -35.87
N SER A 265 -3.62 14.41 -36.62
CA SER A 265 -4.07 15.13 -37.81
C SER A 265 -4.40 14.24 -39.01
N ILE A 266 -4.12 12.93 -38.93
CA ILE A 266 -4.34 11.97 -40.00
C ILE A 266 -5.28 10.84 -39.52
N SER A 267 -6.26 10.47 -40.36
CA SER A 267 -7.32 9.52 -39.99
C SER A 267 -6.85 8.07 -39.87
N ASP A 268 -5.73 7.73 -40.50
CA ASP A 268 -5.17 6.37 -40.47
C ASP A 268 -4.43 6.08 -39.17
N VAL A 269 -4.12 7.11 -38.37
CA VAL A 269 -3.55 6.95 -37.03
C VAL A 269 -4.68 6.98 -36.02
N ALA A 270 -4.68 6.00 -35.11
CA ALA A 270 -5.66 5.96 -34.05
C ALA A 270 -5.49 7.16 -33.10
N PRO A 271 -6.58 7.74 -32.58
CA PRO A 271 -6.49 8.59 -31.41
C PRO A 271 -5.91 7.79 -30.25
N ALA A 272 -5.27 8.48 -29.32
CA ALA A 272 -4.67 7.87 -28.15
C ALA A 272 -5.08 8.58 -26.87
N HIS A 273 -4.96 7.93 -25.72
CA HIS A 273 -5.23 8.57 -24.43
C HIS A 273 -4.37 8.00 -23.29
N PHE A 274 -4.21 8.77 -22.21
CA PHE A 274 -3.66 8.32 -20.92
C PHE A 274 -4.69 8.52 -19.81
N PRO A 275 -5.04 7.47 -19.02
CA PRO A 275 -5.80 7.65 -17.80
C PRO A 275 -4.99 8.38 -16.73
N VAL A 276 -5.67 9.25 -15.97
CA VAL A 276 -5.15 9.96 -14.81
C VAL A 276 -5.88 9.50 -13.55
N ALA A 277 -5.13 9.12 -12.51
CA ALA A 277 -5.65 8.79 -11.20
C ALA A 277 -4.77 9.41 -10.11
N VAL A 278 -5.30 10.37 -9.36
CA VAL A 278 -4.54 11.11 -8.36
C VAL A 278 -5.31 11.24 -7.06
N ARG A 279 -4.61 11.17 -5.93
CA ARG A 279 -5.17 11.48 -4.61
C ARG A 279 -4.32 12.56 -3.98
N PHE A 280 -4.98 13.58 -3.42
CA PHE A 280 -4.28 14.73 -2.84
C PHE A 280 -4.44 14.79 -1.34
N PHE A 281 -3.33 14.78 -0.61
CA PHE A 281 -3.38 14.89 0.84
C PHE A 281 -3.36 16.34 1.32
N SER A 282 -4.18 16.63 2.34
CA SER A 282 -4.12 17.88 3.12
C SER A 282 -3.06 17.82 4.23
N THR A 283 -2.48 16.64 4.45
CA THR A 283 -1.55 16.26 5.51
C THR A 283 -0.35 15.52 4.90
N LEU A 284 0.63 15.11 5.71
CA LEU A 284 1.84 14.45 5.22
C LEU A 284 1.50 13.12 4.55
N GLY A 285 1.69 13.02 3.22
CA GLY A 285 1.21 11.89 2.42
C GLY A 285 1.91 10.55 2.67
N GLN A 286 3.07 10.55 3.34
CA GLN A 286 3.85 9.35 3.66
C GLN A 286 4.60 9.52 4.99
N LEU A 287 3.90 9.45 6.12
CA LEU A 287 4.57 9.12 7.38
C LEU A 287 4.53 7.61 7.57
N PRO A 288 5.67 6.93 7.85
CA PRO A 288 5.62 5.52 8.23
C PRO A 288 4.79 5.37 9.51
N ALA A 289 3.98 4.31 9.60
CA ALA A 289 3.22 4.04 10.83
C ALA A 289 4.14 3.87 12.05
N VAL A 290 5.32 3.28 11.82
CA VAL A 290 6.37 3.06 12.83
C VAL A 290 7.74 3.42 12.26
N ALA A 291 8.55 4.19 12.99
CA ALA A 291 9.97 4.35 12.75
C ALA A 291 10.77 3.43 13.69
N GLN A 292 11.30 2.35 13.12
CA GLN A 292 12.20 1.44 13.83
C GLN A 292 13.64 1.92 13.68
N ILE A 293 14.23 2.31 14.80
CA ILE A 293 15.57 2.91 14.89
C ILE A 293 16.46 1.96 15.68
N GLU A 294 17.49 1.42 15.04
CA GLU A 294 18.52 0.65 15.72
C GLU A 294 19.75 1.52 15.99
N THR A 295 20.26 1.47 17.22
CA THR A 295 21.46 2.23 17.61
C THR A 295 22.44 1.39 18.42
N ARG A 296 23.73 1.70 18.27
CA ARG A 296 24.83 1.17 19.10
C ARG A 296 25.37 2.21 20.08
N ARG A 297 24.65 3.32 20.27
CA ARG A 297 25.10 4.48 21.05
C ARG A 297 23.98 5.01 21.92
N ASN A 298 24.38 5.46 23.11
CA ASN A 298 23.48 6.06 24.11
C ASN A 298 23.02 7.47 23.72
N GLN A 299 23.70 8.08 22.74
CA GLN A 299 23.35 9.36 22.15
C GLN A 299 23.44 9.27 20.62
N GLY A 300 22.48 9.88 19.93
CA GLY A 300 22.50 9.95 18.48
C GLY A 300 21.29 10.69 17.93
N VAL A 301 21.22 10.72 16.60
CA VAL A 301 20.14 11.33 15.82
C VAL A 301 19.78 10.39 14.68
N TYR A 302 18.48 10.27 14.42
CA TYR A 302 17.90 9.59 13.28
C TYR A 302 17.11 10.62 12.46
N THR A 303 17.22 10.58 11.14
CA THR A 303 16.53 11.52 10.25
C THR A 303 15.44 10.78 9.48
N ILE A 304 14.22 11.28 9.56
CA ILE A 304 13.14 10.95 8.63
C ILE A 304 13.27 11.95 7.48
N GLU A 305 13.68 11.45 6.32
CA GLU A 305 14.01 12.26 5.16
C GLU A 305 12.84 12.37 4.18
N ASN A 306 12.87 13.41 3.34
CA ASN A 306 11.96 13.58 2.19
C ASN A 306 10.46 13.58 2.55
N LEU A 307 10.09 14.25 3.64
CA LEU A 307 8.70 14.49 3.96
C LEU A 307 8.13 15.61 3.07
N HIS A 308 6.87 15.48 2.65
CA HIS A 308 6.17 16.46 1.83
C HIS A 308 4.79 16.78 2.42
N THR A 309 4.47 18.07 2.54
CA THR A 309 3.16 18.56 3.02
C THR A 309 2.73 19.81 2.29
N VAL A 310 1.46 20.18 2.41
CA VAL A 310 0.95 21.51 2.05
C VAL A 310 1.76 22.60 2.77
N ALA A 311 1.60 23.86 2.38
CA ALA A 311 2.32 24.94 3.07
C ALA A 311 1.96 24.95 4.57
N VAL A 312 2.98 25.02 5.42
CA VAL A 312 2.86 25.07 6.88
C VAL A 312 3.60 26.32 7.35
N ASP A 313 2.86 27.26 7.94
CA ASP A 313 3.43 28.52 8.40
C ASP A 313 4.20 28.36 9.72
N GLN A 314 3.75 27.45 10.60
CA GLN A 314 4.38 27.15 11.88
C GLN A 314 4.40 25.65 12.15
N LEU A 315 5.43 24.96 11.66
CA LEU A 315 5.55 23.51 11.87
C LEU A 315 5.88 23.23 13.35
N ALA A 316 4.95 22.59 14.04
CA ALA A 316 5.16 22.00 15.35
C ALA A 316 5.58 20.55 15.19
N VAL A 317 6.75 20.23 15.73
CA VAL A 317 7.29 18.88 15.84
C VAL A 317 7.32 18.53 17.32
N GLN A 318 6.47 17.60 17.76
CA GLN A 318 6.39 17.17 19.15
C GLN A 318 6.65 15.68 19.24
N ILE A 319 7.44 15.26 20.22
CA ILE A 319 7.68 13.84 20.49
C ILE A 319 7.35 13.56 21.94
N TYR A 320 6.64 12.46 22.17
CA TYR A 320 6.27 11.99 23.49
C TYR A 320 6.94 10.64 23.73
N ALA A 321 7.57 10.50 24.88
CA ALA A 321 8.18 9.26 25.32
C ALA A 321 8.11 9.22 26.85
N SER A 322 8.01 8.01 27.39
CA SER A 322 7.99 7.76 28.83
C SER A 322 8.92 6.61 29.18
N ASP A 323 9.36 6.54 30.43
CA ASP A 323 9.94 5.32 30.97
C ASP A 323 8.83 4.37 31.47
N PRO A 324 9.02 3.05 31.35
CA PRO A 324 8.06 2.09 31.87
C PRO A 324 8.04 2.09 33.40
N GLN A 325 6.87 1.84 33.97
CA GLN A 325 6.75 1.40 35.35
C GLN A 325 7.16 -0.09 35.41
N LEU A 326 8.11 -0.41 36.27
CA LEU A 326 8.60 -1.78 36.45
C LEU A 326 8.11 -2.34 37.78
N ALA A 327 7.43 -3.48 37.74
CA ALA A 327 7.02 -4.23 38.92
C ALA A 327 7.72 -5.60 38.95
N GLN A 328 8.41 -5.90 40.04
CA GLN A 328 8.93 -7.25 40.29
C GLN A 328 7.81 -8.12 40.86
N VAL A 329 7.60 -9.28 40.26
CA VAL A 329 6.52 -10.21 40.61
C VAL A 329 7.12 -11.59 40.87
N GLU A 330 6.66 -12.22 41.96
CA GLU A 330 6.93 -13.62 42.28
C GLU A 330 5.63 -14.39 42.15
N LEU A 331 5.60 -15.41 41.29
CA LEU A 331 4.38 -16.13 40.93
C LEU A 331 4.62 -17.63 40.94
N ALA A 332 3.77 -18.38 41.64
CA ALA A 332 3.80 -19.84 41.59
C ALA A 332 3.43 -20.32 40.17
N PRO A 333 3.89 -21.50 39.74
CA PRO A 333 3.41 -22.09 38.48
C PRO A 333 1.90 -22.32 38.55
N ASP A 334 1.22 -22.06 37.44
CA ASP A 334 -0.22 -22.26 37.34
C ASP A 334 -0.57 -23.77 37.41
N PRO A 335 -1.38 -24.21 38.40
CA PRO A 335 -1.77 -25.61 38.52
C PRO A 335 -2.79 -26.06 37.45
N THR A 336 -3.45 -25.12 36.77
CA THR A 336 -4.54 -25.27 35.81
C THR A 336 -4.33 -24.39 34.58
N ASN A 337 -3.12 -24.44 34.00
CA ASN A 337 -2.65 -23.59 32.90
C ASN A 337 -3.43 -23.61 31.57
N ASP A 338 -4.54 -24.38 31.48
CA ASP A 338 -5.46 -24.37 30.33
C ASP A 338 -6.50 -23.22 30.40
N ASP A 339 -6.67 -22.56 31.56
CA ASP A 339 -7.63 -21.47 31.76
C ASP A 339 -7.02 -20.30 32.55
N PRO A 340 -6.60 -19.20 31.91
CA PRO A 340 -6.00 -18.07 32.62
C PRO A 340 -7.00 -17.26 33.46
N TYR A 341 -8.31 -17.48 33.35
CA TYR A 341 -9.32 -16.69 34.06
C TYR A 341 -9.82 -17.35 35.35
N ASP A 342 -9.23 -18.47 35.75
CA ASP A 342 -9.57 -19.18 36.98
C ASP A 342 -8.87 -18.59 38.21
N LEU A 343 -8.92 -17.26 38.37
CA LEU A 343 -8.10 -16.44 39.27
C LEU A 343 -7.88 -16.96 40.70
N ASP A 344 -8.81 -17.77 41.24
CA ASP A 344 -8.75 -18.39 42.56
C ASP A 344 -7.84 -19.64 42.64
N ALA A 345 -7.47 -20.24 41.50
CA ALA A 345 -6.61 -21.43 41.40
C ALA A 345 -5.13 -21.11 41.69
N GLY A 346 -4.73 -19.85 41.52
CA GLY A 346 -3.37 -19.36 41.70
C GLY A 346 -2.50 -19.52 40.45
N GLY A 347 -1.33 -18.89 40.45
CA GLY A 347 -0.42 -18.92 39.30
C GLY A 347 -0.70 -17.88 38.20
N VAL A 348 -1.65 -16.98 38.46
CA VAL A 348 -1.86 -15.75 37.70
C VAL A 348 -1.60 -14.51 38.56
N TYR A 349 -1.07 -13.46 37.94
CA TYR A 349 -0.87 -12.13 38.52
C TYR A 349 -1.75 -11.13 37.78
N THR A 350 -2.50 -10.30 38.50
CA THR A 350 -3.37 -9.29 37.91
C THR A 350 -3.07 -7.89 38.46
N THR A 351 -3.19 -6.88 37.60
CA THR A 351 -3.10 -5.47 37.99
C THR A 351 -3.94 -4.60 37.05
N LEU A 352 -4.25 -3.38 37.49
CA LEU A 352 -5.04 -2.41 36.72
C LEU A 352 -4.17 -1.23 36.30
N ILE A 353 -4.44 -0.69 35.11
CA ILE A 353 -3.89 0.58 34.65
C ILE A 353 -5.00 1.47 34.09
N THR A 354 -5.00 2.75 34.46
CA THR A 354 -5.91 3.74 33.88
C THR A 354 -5.25 4.44 32.71
N VAL A 355 -5.91 4.41 31.56
CA VAL A 355 -5.53 5.09 30.32
C VAL A 355 -6.38 6.36 30.19
N SER A 356 -5.72 7.52 30.13
CA SER A 356 -6.36 8.83 29.95
C SER A 356 -6.79 9.06 28.50
N ASP A 357 -7.60 10.09 28.26
CA ASP A 357 -7.93 10.57 26.91
C ASP A 357 -6.77 11.24 26.18
N THR A 358 -5.70 11.56 26.90
CA THR A 358 -4.47 12.14 26.37
C THR A 358 -3.39 11.09 26.09
N ALA A 359 -3.60 9.84 26.50
CA ALA A 359 -2.70 8.73 26.26
C ALA A 359 -2.51 8.46 24.76
N LYS A 360 -1.27 8.12 24.40
CA LYS A 360 -0.82 7.93 23.02
C LYS A 360 -0.46 6.49 22.69
N ARG A 361 0.12 5.77 23.65
CA ARG A 361 0.52 4.38 23.49
C ARG A 361 0.60 3.68 24.85
N LEU A 362 0.16 2.43 24.91
CA LEU A 362 0.30 1.54 26.06
C LEU A 362 1.08 0.30 25.60
N VAL A 363 2.21 0.03 26.24
CA VAL A 363 3.01 -1.18 25.99
C VAL A 363 3.16 -1.94 27.29
N VAL A 364 2.74 -3.21 27.30
CA VAL A 364 2.82 -4.11 28.45
C VAL A 364 3.68 -5.30 28.07
N GLN A 365 4.70 -5.60 28.88
CA GLN A 365 5.68 -6.64 28.58
C GLN A 365 6.14 -7.40 29.81
N THR A 366 6.49 -8.67 29.64
CA THR A 366 7.23 -9.45 30.63
C THR A 366 8.71 -9.44 30.29
N LEU A 367 9.57 -9.24 31.30
CA LEU A 367 11.02 -9.17 31.15
C LEU A 367 11.71 -9.95 32.28
N ASN A 368 12.93 -10.43 32.04
CA ASN A 368 13.80 -11.02 33.06
C ASN A 368 13.12 -12.15 33.88
N SER A 369 12.39 -13.03 33.20
CA SER A 369 11.70 -14.14 33.86
C SER A 369 12.65 -15.29 34.21
N THR A 370 12.35 -15.97 35.31
CA THR A 370 12.94 -17.28 35.65
C THR A 370 12.07 -18.45 35.19
N ALA A 371 10.77 -18.22 34.96
CA ALA A 371 9.90 -19.19 34.32
C ALA A 371 10.30 -19.34 32.83
N PRO A 372 10.33 -20.55 32.28
CA PRO A 372 10.55 -20.75 30.84
C PRO A 372 9.41 -20.21 29.98
N ASP A 373 8.19 -20.14 30.49
CA ASP A 373 7.00 -19.78 29.72
C ASP A 373 6.01 -18.97 30.55
N LEU A 374 5.70 -17.75 30.09
CA LEU A 374 4.70 -16.87 30.68
C LEU A 374 3.74 -16.46 29.58
N ASP A 375 2.45 -16.33 29.90
CA ASP A 375 1.47 -15.76 28.98
C ASP A 375 1.01 -14.39 29.49
N LEU A 376 0.77 -13.44 28.59
CA LEU A 376 0.28 -12.09 28.87
C LEU A 376 -1.06 -11.85 28.20
N TYR A 377 -2.02 -11.39 28.99
CA TYR A 377 -3.36 -11.00 28.52
C TYR A 377 -3.68 -9.58 29.01
N VAL A 378 -4.26 -8.77 28.13
CA VAL A 378 -4.65 -7.40 28.45
C VAL A 378 -6.03 -7.13 27.87
N GLY A 379 -6.91 -6.52 28.67
CA GLY A 379 -8.26 -6.15 28.24
C GLY A 379 -8.76 -4.88 28.90
N LEU A 380 -9.90 -4.39 28.41
CA LEU A 380 -10.55 -3.19 28.90
C LEU A 380 -11.67 -3.59 29.85
N ASP A 381 -11.60 -3.14 31.10
CA ASP A 381 -12.63 -3.35 32.12
C ASP A 381 -13.89 -2.54 31.77
N THR A 382 -14.76 -3.13 30.95
CA THR A 382 -15.96 -2.47 30.44
C THR A 382 -17.11 -2.49 31.44
N ASN A 383 -17.13 -3.50 32.31
CA ASN A 383 -18.18 -3.70 33.29
C ASN A 383 -17.88 -3.01 34.64
N GLY A 384 -16.63 -2.62 34.88
CA GLY A 384 -16.16 -1.88 36.05
C GLY A 384 -15.94 -2.71 37.31
N ASP A 385 -15.79 -4.03 37.19
CA ASP A 385 -15.55 -4.95 38.30
C ASP A 385 -14.06 -5.14 38.63
N GLY A 386 -13.17 -4.68 37.74
CA GLY A 386 -11.73 -4.74 37.90
C GLY A 386 -11.13 -6.14 37.74
N LEU A 387 -11.87 -7.10 37.17
CA LEU A 387 -11.44 -8.48 36.99
C LEU A 387 -11.18 -8.82 35.51
N PRO A 388 -10.11 -9.57 35.20
CA PRO A 388 -9.91 -10.11 33.87
C PRO A 388 -11.04 -11.05 33.42
N ALA A 389 -11.55 -10.83 32.21
CA ALA A 389 -12.60 -11.64 31.62
C ALA A 389 -12.37 -11.84 30.11
N MET A 390 -12.72 -13.03 29.61
CA MET A 390 -12.48 -13.41 28.21
C MET A 390 -13.20 -12.51 27.20
N ASP A 391 -14.39 -12.02 27.54
CA ASP A 391 -15.20 -11.14 26.69
C ASP A 391 -14.71 -9.68 26.69
N GLU A 392 -13.81 -9.32 27.59
CA GLU A 392 -13.20 -7.99 27.71
C GLU A 392 -11.76 -7.93 27.16
N GLN A 393 -11.22 -9.08 26.76
CA GLN A 393 -9.84 -9.20 26.29
C GLN A 393 -9.64 -8.45 24.96
N LEU A 394 -8.54 -7.69 24.89
CA LEU A 394 -8.12 -6.99 23.67
C LEU A 394 -6.81 -7.54 23.09
N CYS A 395 -5.92 -8.07 23.93
CA CYS A 395 -4.65 -8.65 23.51
C CYS A 395 -4.33 -9.93 24.29
N SER A 396 -3.72 -10.90 23.59
CA SER A 396 -3.10 -12.09 24.16
C SER A 396 -1.76 -12.34 23.47
N SER A 397 -0.71 -12.41 24.27
CA SER A 397 0.65 -12.78 23.87
C SER A 397 0.95 -14.08 24.62
N THR A 398 1.07 -15.17 23.87
CA THR A 398 1.09 -16.56 24.37
C THR A 398 2.16 -17.37 23.64
N SER A 399 3.34 -16.76 23.49
CA SER A 399 4.48 -17.45 22.88
C SER A 399 4.92 -18.61 23.78
N SER A 400 5.75 -19.53 23.27
CA SER A 400 6.31 -20.60 24.11
C SER A 400 7.51 -20.12 24.95
N SER A 401 7.52 -18.86 25.36
CA SER A 401 8.63 -18.20 26.02
C SER A 401 8.10 -17.20 27.04
N ALA A 402 8.93 -16.80 27.99
CA ALA A 402 8.50 -15.82 28.98
C ALA A 402 8.56 -14.35 28.52
N ASP A 403 8.95 -14.09 27.27
CA ASP A 403 9.06 -12.73 26.71
C ASP A 403 7.78 -12.40 25.93
N GLU A 404 6.83 -11.76 26.61
CA GLU A 404 5.51 -11.45 26.07
C GLU A 404 5.29 -9.95 25.92
N ILE A 405 4.48 -9.56 24.93
CA ILE A 405 4.19 -8.16 24.62
C ILE A 405 2.75 -7.95 24.15
N CYS A 406 2.09 -6.94 24.72
CA CYS A 406 0.87 -6.32 24.21
C CYS A 406 1.13 -4.83 23.99
N ASP A 407 0.78 -4.32 22.80
CA ASP A 407 1.05 -2.96 22.37
C ASP A 407 -0.22 -2.35 21.76
N PHE A 408 -0.62 -1.20 22.30
CA PHE A 408 -1.81 -0.47 21.89
C PHE A 408 -1.42 0.96 21.57
N SER A 409 -1.90 1.48 20.44
CA SER A 409 -1.60 2.84 20.00
C SER A 409 -2.89 3.62 19.73
N GLN A 410 -2.83 4.94 19.94
CA GLN A 410 -3.87 5.82 19.42
C GLN A 410 -3.84 5.86 17.88
N LEU A 411 -2.69 5.57 17.26
CA LEU A 411 -2.50 5.75 15.82
C LEU A 411 -3.17 4.65 14.97
N ASP A 412 -3.45 3.50 15.57
CA ASP A 412 -4.14 2.37 14.93
C ASP A 412 -5.51 2.08 15.56
N ASP A 413 -6.04 3.04 16.34
CA ASP A 413 -7.33 2.95 17.05
C ASP A 413 -7.46 1.75 18.02
N THR A 414 -6.34 1.17 18.46
CA THR A 414 -6.35 0.05 19.44
C THR A 414 -6.34 0.51 20.89
N LEU A 415 -5.96 1.76 21.16
CA LEU A 415 -5.96 2.36 22.50
C LEU A 415 -7.23 3.16 22.77
N THR A 416 -8.03 2.72 23.73
CA THR A 416 -9.28 3.39 24.16
C THR A 416 -9.11 3.95 25.58
N PRO A 417 -9.55 5.17 25.91
CA PRO A 417 -9.50 5.66 27.28
C PRO A 417 -10.37 4.80 28.22
N GLY A 418 -9.86 4.45 29.39
CA GLY A 418 -10.54 3.57 30.33
C GLY A 418 -9.61 2.87 31.31
N VAL A 419 -10.14 1.88 32.03
CA VAL A 419 -9.35 1.04 32.94
C VAL A 419 -9.05 -0.26 32.22
N TYR A 420 -7.77 -0.60 32.10
CA TYR A 420 -7.32 -1.86 31.55
C TYR A 420 -6.94 -2.79 32.70
N TRP A 421 -7.31 -4.05 32.56
CA TRP A 421 -6.75 -5.13 33.35
C TRP A 421 -5.58 -5.77 32.60
N ILE A 422 -4.55 -6.14 33.35
CA ILE A 422 -3.37 -6.87 32.89
C ILE A 422 -3.33 -8.17 33.67
N LEU A 423 -3.24 -9.30 32.98
CA LEU A 423 -3.10 -10.62 33.54
C LEU A 423 -1.82 -11.26 32.99
N VAL A 424 -0.97 -11.77 33.88
CA VAL A 424 0.19 -12.60 33.52
C VAL A 424 0.00 -13.97 34.14
N GLN A 425 0.11 -15.02 33.33
CA GLN A 425 0.01 -16.41 33.77
C GLN A 425 1.38 -17.07 33.74
N ASN A 426 1.75 -17.78 34.81
CA ASN A 426 2.94 -18.63 34.82
C ASN A 426 2.62 -20.00 34.22
N TRP A 427 2.54 -20.02 32.88
CA TRP A 427 2.05 -21.17 32.11
C TRP A 427 2.91 -22.43 32.30
N ALA A 428 4.25 -22.28 32.27
CA ALA A 428 5.16 -23.34 32.67
C ALA A 428 6.24 -22.80 33.59
N GLY A 429 6.24 -23.29 34.84
CA GLY A 429 7.23 -22.91 35.83
C GLY A 429 8.59 -23.58 35.65
N SER A 430 9.63 -23.01 36.28
CA SER A 430 11.01 -23.52 36.21
C SER A 430 11.25 -24.82 36.99
N GLY A 431 10.28 -25.26 37.79
CA GLY A 431 10.41 -26.32 38.79
C GLY A 431 10.73 -25.83 40.20
N ALA A 432 10.92 -24.52 40.39
CA ALA A 432 10.95 -23.87 41.69
C ALA A 432 9.52 -23.66 42.26
N PRO A 433 9.35 -23.39 43.58
CA PRO A 433 8.03 -23.10 44.16
C PRO A 433 7.38 -21.83 43.60
N THR A 434 8.19 -20.84 43.23
CA THR A 434 7.79 -19.60 42.56
C THR A 434 8.84 -19.24 41.52
N ASP A 435 8.41 -18.51 40.51
CA ASP A 435 9.25 -17.88 39.51
C ASP A 435 9.13 -16.35 39.62
N SER A 436 10.26 -15.67 39.51
CA SER A 436 10.33 -14.21 39.44
C SER A 436 10.28 -13.72 38.00
N PHE A 437 9.58 -12.61 37.74
CA PHE A 437 9.66 -11.85 36.50
C PHE A 437 9.45 -10.35 36.74
N THR A 438 9.77 -9.53 35.75
CA THR A 438 9.50 -8.09 35.75
C THR A 438 8.34 -7.78 34.81
N LEU A 439 7.25 -7.24 35.34
CA LEU A 439 6.21 -6.63 34.51
C LEU A 439 6.61 -5.19 34.19
N SER A 440 6.74 -4.90 32.90
CA SER A 440 6.99 -3.57 32.36
C SER A 440 5.71 -3.00 31.77
N THR A 441 5.21 -1.91 32.36
CA THR A 441 4.02 -1.20 31.88
C THR A 441 4.40 0.22 31.49
N LEU A 442 4.42 0.49 30.20
CA LEU A 442 4.70 1.80 29.63
C LEU A 442 3.40 2.46 29.17
N LEU A 443 3.08 3.62 29.74
CA LEU A 443 2.03 4.50 29.24
C LEU A 443 2.67 5.82 28.77
N ILE A 444 2.56 6.08 27.47
CA ILE A 444 2.98 7.35 26.88
C ILE A 444 1.76 8.27 26.89
N ASP A 445 1.88 9.41 27.57
CA ASP A 445 0.91 10.50 27.59
C ASP A 445 1.57 11.75 26.97
N ARG A 446 0.86 12.88 26.87
CA ARG A 446 1.39 14.16 26.35
C ARG A 446 2.51 14.78 27.21
N ALA A 447 2.94 14.13 28.28
CA ALA A 447 4.03 14.60 29.11
C ALA A 447 5.39 14.19 28.49
N ASP A 448 6.26 15.17 28.27
CA ASP A 448 7.62 14.94 27.78
C ASP A 448 8.55 14.59 28.95
N THR A 449 9.13 13.38 28.92
CA THR A 449 10.15 12.95 29.88
C THR A 449 11.57 13.36 29.49
N GLY A 450 11.77 13.91 28.28
CA GLY A 450 13.07 14.30 27.74
C GLY A 450 13.93 13.12 27.24
N LEU A 451 13.37 11.91 27.16
CA LEU A 451 14.07 10.72 26.65
C LEU A 451 14.43 10.83 25.17
N LEU A 452 13.47 11.35 24.38
CA LEU A 452 13.61 11.61 22.97
C LEU A 452 13.40 13.10 22.73
N SER A 453 14.05 13.63 21.70
CA SER A 453 13.86 15.00 21.21
C SER A 453 13.52 14.93 19.73
N ALA A 454 12.71 15.87 19.24
CA ALA A 454 12.43 15.97 17.81
C ALA A 454 12.56 17.41 17.33
N SER A 455 13.02 17.57 16.09
CA SER A 455 13.17 18.88 15.45
C SER A 455 12.96 18.80 13.95
N GLY A 456 12.46 19.88 13.36
CA GLY A 456 12.30 20.05 11.92
C GLY A 456 12.44 21.52 11.55
N PRO A 457 12.16 21.90 10.29
CA PRO A 457 12.09 23.30 9.91
C PRO A 457 10.96 24.03 10.65
N THR A 458 11.05 25.35 10.76
CA THR A 458 9.99 26.15 11.41
C THR A 458 8.75 26.35 10.54
N SER A 459 8.91 26.23 9.22
CA SER A 459 7.85 26.34 8.22
C SER A 459 8.20 25.48 7.01
N VAL A 460 7.18 25.09 6.24
CA VAL A 460 7.33 24.24 5.04
C VAL A 460 6.61 24.91 3.88
N THR A 461 7.27 24.99 2.73
CA THR A 461 6.63 25.43 1.48
C THR A 461 5.92 24.23 0.86
N ALA A 462 4.71 24.43 0.34
CA ALA A 462 3.90 23.34 -0.23
C ALA A 462 4.69 22.50 -1.23
N GLY A 463 4.80 21.20 -0.96
CA GLY A 463 5.45 20.22 -1.84
C GLY A 463 6.99 20.19 -1.80
N GLU A 464 7.67 21.14 -1.16
CA GLU A 464 9.12 21.07 -0.98
C GLU A 464 9.48 19.98 0.04
N PRO A 465 10.50 19.12 -0.24
CA PRO A 465 10.93 18.10 0.70
C PRO A 465 11.52 18.76 1.95
N PHE A 466 11.25 18.16 3.11
CA PHE A 466 11.88 18.54 4.36
C PHE A 466 12.14 17.32 5.24
N ASP A 467 13.04 17.49 6.21
CA ASP A 467 13.45 16.41 7.11
C ASP A 467 12.97 16.68 8.55
N VAL A 468 12.70 15.60 9.28
CA VAL A 468 12.47 15.63 10.73
C VAL A 468 13.53 14.76 11.40
N GLN A 469 14.20 15.31 12.39
CA GLN A 469 15.22 14.64 13.18
C GLN A 469 14.66 14.19 14.51
N ILE A 470 14.99 12.96 14.90
CA ILE A 470 14.72 12.38 16.21
C ILE A 470 16.06 12.17 16.90
N GLY A 471 16.32 12.93 17.95
CA GLY A 471 17.49 12.80 18.80
C GLY A 471 17.20 12.00 20.07
N TRP A 472 18.21 11.30 20.59
CA TRP A 472 18.18 10.68 21.91
C TRP A 472 19.48 10.97 22.66
N ASN A 473 19.38 11.03 23.98
CA ASN A 473 20.52 11.07 24.89
C ASN A 473 20.13 10.37 26.20
N ILE A 474 20.37 9.06 26.27
CA ILE A 474 19.88 8.19 27.33
C ILE A 474 21.10 7.56 28.02
N PRO A 475 21.60 8.12 29.13
CA PRO A 475 22.86 7.69 29.75
C PRO A 475 22.94 6.20 30.09
N ASN A 476 21.83 5.61 30.54
CA ASN A 476 21.75 4.20 30.96
C ASN A 476 21.17 3.28 29.87
N PHE A 477 21.33 3.61 28.59
CA PHE A 477 20.80 2.80 27.49
C PHE A 477 21.72 1.61 27.20
N THR A 478 21.27 0.40 27.52
CA THR A 478 22.04 -0.84 27.45
C THR A 478 21.55 -1.77 26.35
N ALA A 479 22.42 -2.64 25.83
CA ALA A 479 22.07 -3.56 24.75
C ALA A 479 20.88 -4.44 25.14
N GLY A 480 19.90 -4.53 24.24
CA GLY A 480 18.61 -5.19 24.48
C GLY A 480 17.47 -4.22 24.83
N ASP A 481 17.79 -3.04 25.39
CA ASP A 481 16.77 -2.06 25.75
C ASP A 481 16.01 -1.55 24.52
N VAL A 482 14.71 -1.38 24.68
CA VAL A 482 13.83 -0.72 23.72
C VAL A 482 13.17 0.48 24.38
N LYS A 483 13.18 1.62 23.70
CA LYS A 483 12.44 2.82 24.08
C LYS A 483 11.37 3.10 23.04
N TYR A 484 10.17 3.40 23.51
CA TYR A 484 9.03 3.71 22.64
C TYR A 484 8.73 5.21 22.71
N GLY A 485 8.19 5.74 21.62
CA GLY A 485 7.71 7.10 21.56
C GLY A 485 6.60 7.29 20.54
N VAL A 486 6.04 8.50 20.50
CA VAL A 486 5.09 8.94 19.48
C VAL A 486 5.51 10.34 19.03
N LEU A 487 5.79 10.49 17.74
CA LEU A 487 6.10 11.75 17.08
C LEU A 487 4.81 12.31 16.46
N GLU A 488 4.50 13.57 16.70
CA GLU A 488 3.39 14.29 16.09
C GLU A 488 3.88 15.52 15.34
N LEU A 489 3.32 15.72 14.15
CA LEU A 489 3.56 16.86 13.27
C LEU A 489 2.24 17.62 13.13
N ALA A 490 2.28 18.93 13.33
CA ALA A 490 1.11 19.79 13.23
C ALA A 490 1.49 21.18 12.69
N ASP A 491 0.52 21.89 12.13
CA ASP A 491 0.61 23.33 11.91
C ASP A 491 0.09 24.07 13.13
N ALA A 492 0.98 24.65 13.93
CA ALA A 492 0.63 25.39 15.13
C ALA A 492 -0.16 26.68 14.83
N ALA A 493 -0.06 27.24 13.61
CA ALA A 493 -0.77 28.44 13.24
C ALA A 493 -2.28 28.18 13.09
N THR A 494 -2.65 27.01 12.56
CA THR A 494 -4.04 26.61 12.31
C THR A 494 -4.58 25.60 13.31
N GLY A 495 -3.70 24.94 14.08
CA GLY A 495 -4.02 23.80 14.93
C GLY A 495 -4.28 22.51 14.13
N GLY A 496 -3.96 22.49 12.84
CA GLY A 496 -4.17 21.33 11.97
C GLY A 496 -3.14 20.23 12.22
N ALA A 497 -3.58 19.01 12.50
CA ALA A 497 -2.69 17.85 12.56
C ALA A 497 -2.18 17.51 11.14
N LEU A 498 -0.88 17.30 11.00
CA LEU A 498 -0.23 16.91 9.74
C LEU A 498 0.09 15.42 9.70
N GLY A 499 0.22 14.78 10.86
CA GLY A 499 0.33 13.33 10.99
C GLY A 499 1.16 12.91 12.20
N SER A 500 1.30 11.59 12.41
CA SER A 500 1.96 11.03 13.58
C SER A 500 2.67 9.72 13.25
N ILE A 501 3.72 9.40 14.01
CA ILE A 501 4.57 8.21 13.82
C ILE A 501 4.84 7.56 15.18
N SER A 502 4.68 6.24 15.28
CA SER A 502 5.17 5.48 16.44
C SER A 502 6.68 5.29 16.35
N ILE A 503 7.42 5.49 17.44
CA ILE A 503 8.87 5.34 17.49
C ILE A 503 9.24 4.08 18.27
N GLU A 504 10.18 3.31 17.74
CA GLU A 504 10.84 2.19 18.43
C GLU A 504 12.35 2.36 18.31
N LEU A 505 13.00 2.72 19.41
CA LEU A 505 14.45 2.86 19.49
C LEU A 505 15.04 1.64 20.21
N ARG A 506 15.75 0.79 19.46
CA ARG A 506 16.39 -0.43 19.98
C ARG A 506 17.89 -0.25 20.14
N ARG A 507 18.40 -0.57 21.34
CA ARG A 507 19.83 -0.58 21.62
C ARG A 507 20.43 -1.94 21.27
N LEU A 508 21.31 -1.97 20.28
CA LEU A 508 22.11 -3.16 19.93
C LEU A 508 23.44 -3.18 20.70
N GLU A 509 24.24 -4.25 20.59
CA GLU A 509 25.58 -4.28 21.17
C GLU A 509 26.53 -3.21 20.61
N ASP A 510 27.52 -2.80 21.41
CA ASP A 510 28.58 -1.90 20.97
C ASP A 510 29.48 -2.59 19.95
N ASP A 511 29.76 -1.91 18.84
CA ASP A 511 30.69 -2.33 17.80
C ASP A 511 32.15 -1.91 18.06
N VAL A 512 32.38 -1.06 19.08
CA VAL A 512 33.70 -0.59 19.51
C VAL A 512 33.74 -0.48 21.03
N THR A 513 34.58 -1.32 21.67
CA THR A 513 34.88 -1.21 23.11
C THR A 513 36.26 -0.58 23.32
N LEU A 514 36.33 0.54 24.04
CA LEU A 514 37.60 1.12 24.49
C LEU A 514 38.05 0.44 25.78
N GLY A 515 38.98 -0.51 25.68
CA GLY A 515 39.69 -1.05 26.84
C GLY A 515 40.89 -0.16 27.18
N SER A 516 40.89 0.50 28.34
CA SER A 516 42.11 1.06 28.89
C SER A 516 42.93 -0.08 29.50
N ASN A 517 44.00 -0.51 28.83
CA ASN A 517 45.04 -1.31 29.47
C ASN A 517 45.83 -0.38 30.41
N VAL A 518 45.60 -0.51 31.71
CA VAL A 518 46.48 0.06 32.74
C VAL A 518 47.52 -1.02 33.07
N ASP A 519 48.47 -1.23 32.16
CA ASP A 519 49.74 -1.89 32.45
C ASP A 519 50.76 -1.46 31.37
N GLY A 520 51.71 -0.62 31.79
CA GLY A 520 52.79 -0.06 30.97
C GLY A 520 53.63 0.94 31.75
#